data_AF-A0A958Y8F9-F1
#
_entry.id   AF-A0A958Y8F9-F1
#
_cell.length_a   1.000
_cell.length_b   1.000
_cell.length_c   1.000
_cell.angle_alpha   90.00
_cell.angle_beta   90.00
_cell.angle_gamma   90.00
#
_symmetry.space_group_name_H-M   'P 1'
#
loop_
_entity.id
_entity.type
_entity.pdbx_description
1 polymer ?
#
loop_
_entity_poly.entity_id
_entity_poly.type
_entity_poly.pdbx_seq_one_letter_code
_entity_poly.pdbx_strand_id
1 'polypeptide(L)'
;FLKYYHPAIAKGNYNWDYELFRILPNYQKVKNNLERDELLVNWINNLGEVEPCRSCKETPNDAVLKPDLAWIDKSGFSKALTSTLKYIQANRSQGNHYYISMNPGVKNPDFTNENPYSQMTYPDAGFRLLALYRYWNIIQYFYPNRHLTDKDWNTTLSEYIPQFINAKNELEYELAMIQIIADVKDTHANLWGGNDQIQAKRGDHYPPVHVRFAENKLVVDDFFNPDMKSSTKLKIGDIITHINGTPVEKLIEENQKYYPASNVPTRLRDMSQDMLRSSSDKVTITFIHDTQQLTEDLKLYKKDLLDYYRWYKPEPNGKSYKLLDNTIGYVTLKNIKQEDVPLIKKAFKDTKGIIVDLRNYPSAFMPFLLGSYFTSHFSPFVKFTHGNIN
;
A
#
# COMPACT_ATOMS: atom_id res chain seq x y z
N PHE A 1 -20.40 3.45 -8.50
CA PHE A 1 -21.82 3.17 -8.19
C PHE A 1 -22.40 2.05 -9.05
N LEU A 2 -22.77 2.31 -10.32
CA LEU A 2 -23.49 1.31 -11.15
C LEU A 2 -22.77 -0.04 -11.22
N LYS A 3 -21.43 -0.05 -11.36
CA LYS A 3 -20.60 -1.27 -11.36
C LYS A 3 -20.98 -2.28 -10.27
N TYR A 4 -21.29 -1.79 -9.06
CA TYR A 4 -21.52 -2.63 -7.87
C TYR A 4 -23.00 -2.75 -7.48
N TYR A 5 -23.90 -1.98 -8.10
CA TYR A 5 -25.30 -1.89 -7.69
C TYR A 5 -26.29 -2.33 -8.77
N HIS A 6 -25.98 -2.15 -10.04
CA HIS A 6 -26.94 -2.41 -11.13
C HIS A 6 -27.05 -3.92 -11.41
N PRO A 7 -28.24 -4.54 -11.30
CA PRO A 7 -28.40 -5.99 -11.48
C PRO A 7 -27.89 -6.55 -12.81
N ALA A 8 -28.08 -5.84 -13.92
CA ALA A 8 -27.60 -6.30 -15.22
C ALA A 8 -26.06 -6.30 -15.33
N ILE A 9 -25.39 -5.35 -14.67
CA ILE A 9 -23.92 -5.30 -14.62
C ILE A 9 -23.38 -6.38 -13.70
N ALA A 10 -24.02 -6.57 -12.54
CA ALA A 10 -23.66 -7.61 -11.58
C ALA A 10 -23.73 -9.03 -12.18
N LYS A 11 -24.57 -9.26 -13.20
CA LYS A 11 -24.63 -10.52 -13.96
C LYS A 11 -23.49 -10.71 -14.96
N GLY A 12 -22.71 -9.67 -15.25
CA GLY A 12 -21.64 -9.70 -16.25
C GLY A 12 -22.11 -9.44 -17.69
N ASN A 13 -23.33 -8.92 -17.89
CA ASN A 13 -23.89 -8.69 -19.23
C ASN A 13 -23.17 -7.58 -20.02
N TYR A 14 -22.45 -6.71 -19.33
CA TYR A 14 -21.76 -5.56 -19.90
C TYR A 14 -20.28 -5.66 -19.55
N ASN A 15 -19.39 -5.42 -20.51
CA ASN A 15 -18.01 -5.06 -20.23
C ASN A 15 -17.99 -3.61 -19.73
N TRP A 16 -17.79 -3.43 -18.42
CA TRP A 16 -17.99 -2.14 -17.77
C TRP A 16 -16.89 -1.11 -18.08
N ASP A 17 -15.70 -1.58 -18.45
CA ASP A 17 -14.62 -0.70 -18.88
C ASP A 17 -14.94 -0.12 -20.25
N TYR A 18 -15.47 -0.93 -21.16
CA TYR A 18 -15.85 -0.45 -22.50
C TYR A 18 -17.08 0.45 -22.45
N GLU A 19 -18.00 0.24 -21.51
CA GLU A 19 -19.09 1.19 -21.26
C GLU A 19 -18.58 2.59 -20.89
N LEU A 20 -17.52 2.69 -20.07
CA LEU A 20 -16.86 3.97 -19.80
C LEU A 20 -16.39 4.64 -21.11
N PHE A 21 -15.70 3.89 -21.97
CA PHE A 21 -15.21 4.42 -23.25
C PHE A 21 -16.32 4.80 -24.22
N ARG A 22 -17.48 4.13 -24.17
CA ARG A 22 -18.65 4.46 -24.99
C ARG A 22 -19.33 5.75 -24.55
N ILE A 23 -19.45 6.00 -23.24
CA ILE A 23 -20.14 7.20 -22.75
C ILE A 23 -19.28 8.46 -22.81
N LEU A 24 -17.97 8.35 -22.54
CA LEU A 24 -17.08 9.51 -22.38
C LEU A 24 -17.12 10.51 -23.56
N PRO A 25 -17.09 10.09 -24.84
CA PRO A 25 -17.13 11.03 -25.96
C PRO A 25 -18.39 11.89 -26.02
N ASN A 26 -19.54 11.35 -25.62
CA ASN A 26 -20.79 12.11 -25.56
C ASN A 26 -20.83 12.97 -24.30
N TYR A 27 -20.34 12.45 -23.17
CA TYR A 27 -20.25 13.20 -21.92
C TYR A 27 -19.38 14.47 -22.06
N GLN A 28 -18.28 14.41 -22.82
CA GLN A 28 -17.42 15.56 -23.07
C GLN A 28 -18.08 16.66 -23.93
N LYS A 29 -19.12 16.34 -24.70
CA LYS A 29 -19.83 17.30 -25.58
C LYS A 29 -20.95 18.05 -24.87
N VAL A 30 -21.33 17.60 -23.68
CA VAL A 30 -22.39 18.19 -22.86
C VAL A 30 -22.02 19.62 -22.48
N LYS A 31 -22.98 20.54 -22.57
CA LYS A 31 -22.75 21.98 -22.35
C LYS A 31 -23.15 22.47 -20.97
N ASN A 32 -24.02 21.73 -20.27
CA ASN A 32 -24.59 22.13 -18.98
C ASN A 32 -25.05 20.91 -18.17
N ASN A 33 -25.40 21.14 -16.90
CA ASN A 33 -25.80 20.08 -15.98
C ASN A 33 -27.10 19.35 -16.38
N LEU A 34 -28.02 20.03 -17.09
CA LEU A 34 -29.27 19.40 -17.52
C LEU A 34 -29.01 18.35 -18.62
N GLU A 35 -28.27 18.75 -19.67
CA GLU A 35 -27.83 17.84 -20.74
C GLU A 35 -26.99 16.67 -20.18
N ARG A 36 -26.15 16.92 -19.17
CA ARG A 36 -25.38 15.88 -18.47
C ARG A 36 -26.32 14.84 -17.86
N ASP A 37 -27.30 15.32 -17.10
CA ASP A 37 -28.17 14.45 -16.33
C ASP A 37 -29.11 13.66 -17.24
N GLU A 38 -29.60 14.27 -18.32
CA GLU A 38 -30.37 13.58 -19.37
C GLU A 38 -29.54 12.49 -20.06
N LEU A 39 -28.29 12.77 -20.41
CA LEU A 39 -27.38 11.78 -20.97
C LEU A 39 -27.17 10.59 -20.01
N LEU A 40 -26.93 10.86 -18.73
CA LEU A 40 -26.71 9.83 -17.72
C LEU A 40 -27.95 8.98 -17.47
N VAL A 41 -29.14 9.59 -17.40
CA VAL A 41 -30.42 8.85 -17.27
C VAL A 41 -30.64 7.94 -18.47
N ASN A 42 -30.47 8.47 -19.70
CA ASN A 42 -30.62 7.68 -20.92
C ASN A 42 -29.62 6.52 -21.00
N TRP A 43 -28.37 6.75 -20.62
CA TRP A 43 -27.37 5.69 -20.55
C TRP A 43 -27.76 4.61 -19.54
N ILE A 44 -28.18 4.98 -18.34
CA ILE A 44 -28.63 4.04 -17.31
C ILE A 44 -29.81 3.20 -17.80
N ASN A 45 -30.82 3.82 -18.41
CA ASN A 45 -32.00 3.11 -18.92
C ASN A 45 -31.64 2.09 -20.01
N ASN A 46 -30.58 2.35 -20.79
CA ASN A 46 -30.09 1.43 -21.83
C ASN A 46 -29.31 0.22 -21.27
N LEU A 47 -29.02 0.19 -19.95
CA LEU A 47 -28.39 -0.96 -19.29
C LEU A 47 -29.40 -2.08 -18.94
N GLY A 48 -30.68 -1.88 -19.28
CA GLY A 48 -31.76 -2.81 -19.04
C GLY A 48 -32.62 -2.45 -17.83
N GLU A 49 -33.82 -3.04 -17.77
CA GLU A 49 -34.78 -2.79 -16.71
C GLU A 49 -34.30 -3.35 -15.36
N VAL A 50 -34.56 -2.59 -14.29
CA VAL A 50 -34.25 -2.98 -12.91
C VAL A 50 -35.55 -3.35 -12.21
N GLU A 51 -35.74 -4.65 -12.01
CA GLU A 51 -36.90 -5.19 -11.30
C GLU A 51 -36.92 -4.79 -9.82
N PRO A 52 -38.10 -4.52 -9.23
CA PRO A 52 -38.23 -4.25 -7.81
C PRO A 52 -37.69 -5.40 -6.94
N CYS A 53 -36.75 -5.10 -6.06
CA CYS A 53 -36.15 -6.08 -5.16
C CYS A 53 -36.97 -6.21 -3.87
N ARG A 54 -37.80 -7.25 -3.78
CA ARG A 54 -38.69 -7.48 -2.62
C ARG A 54 -38.00 -8.09 -1.40
N SER A 55 -36.80 -8.64 -1.60
CA SER A 55 -36.04 -9.36 -0.57
C SER A 55 -34.66 -8.77 -0.29
N CYS A 56 -34.38 -7.56 -0.82
CA CYS A 56 -33.10 -6.90 -0.61
C CYS A 56 -32.92 -6.57 0.87
N LYS A 57 -31.82 -7.05 1.44
CA LYS A 57 -31.46 -6.78 2.83
C LYS A 57 -30.83 -5.40 2.96
N GLU A 58 -31.10 -4.74 4.07
CA GLU A 58 -30.36 -3.53 4.42
C GLU A 58 -28.93 -3.87 4.85
N THR A 59 -28.04 -2.88 4.73
CA THR A 59 -26.69 -3.01 5.27
C THR A 59 -26.78 -3.17 6.80
N PRO A 60 -26.07 -4.15 7.39
CA PRO A 60 -26.11 -4.38 8.84
C PRO A 60 -25.81 -3.12 9.66
N ASN A 61 -26.49 -3.01 10.82
CA ASN A 61 -26.35 -1.85 11.70
C ASN A 61 -24.96 -1.77 12.37
N ASP A 62 -24.30 -2.91 12.53
CA ASP A 62 -22.96 -3.06 13.11
C ASP A 62 -21.83 -2.92 12.07
N ALA A 63 -22.15 -2.58 10.82
CA ALA A 63 -21.15 -2.32 9.79
C ALA A 63 -20.26 -1.14 10.20
N VAL A 64 -18.96 -1.39 10.38
CA VAL A 64 -17.96 -0.38 10.78
C VAL A 64 -17.86 0.74 9.75
N LEU A 65 -17.96 0.39 8.46
CA LEU A 65 -17.95 1.34 7.36
C LEU A 65 -19.09 1.00 6.39
N LYS A 66 -19.88 2.00 6.04
CA LYS A 66 -20.92 1.91 5.00
C LYS A 66 -20.45 2.66 3.75
N PRO A 67 -20.91 2.26 2.54
CA PRO A 67 -20.69 3.06 1.34
C PRO A 67 -21.23 4.49 1.54
N ASP A 68 -20.41 5.50 1.21
CA ASP A 68 -20.89 6.88 1.22
C ASP A 68 -21.66 7.14 -0.08
N LEU A 69 -22.98 7.22 0.05
CA LEU A 69 -23.93 7.49 -1.02
C LEU A 69 -24.59 8.87 -0.88
N ALA A 70 -24.16 9.69 0.08
CA ALA A 70 -24.75 11.02 0.30
C ALA A 70 -24.53 11.96 -0.91
N TRP A 71 -23.54 11.66 -1.77
CA TRP A 71 -23.30 12.38 -3.01
C TRP A 71 -24.51 12.36 -3.96
N ILE A 72 -25.34 11.30 -3.96
CA ILE A 72 -26.53 11.22 -4.81
C ILE A 72 -27.48 12.40 -4.56
N ASP A 73 -27.59 12.83 -3.31
CA ASP A 73 -28.43 13.97 -2.89
C ASP A 73 -27.69 15.31 -2.93
N LYS A 74 -26.37 15.31 -2.71
CA LYS A 74 -25.57 16.54 -2.57
C LYS A 74 -24.98 17.06 -3.88
N SER A 75 -24.95 16.26 -4.94
CA SER A 75 -24.32 16.64 -6.22
C SER A 75 -25.13 17.63 -7.07
N GLY A 76 -26.34 18.02 -6.64
CA GLY A 76 -27.18 18.94 -7.41
C GLY A 76 -27.67 18.36 -8.73
N PHE A 77 -27.87 17.04 -8.78
CA PHE A 77 -28.45 16.37 -9.94
C PHE A 77 -29.94 16.74 -10.12
N SER A 78 -30.42 16.59 -11.34
CA SER A 78 -31.83 16.66 -11.67
C SER A 78 -32.64 15.63 -10.87
N LYS A 79 -33.91 15.94 -10.60
CA LYS A 79 -34.82 15.02 -9.91
C LYS A 79 -34.90 13.66 -10.61
N ALA A 80 -34.81 13.63 -11.94
CA ALA A 80 -34.84 12.42 -12.73
C ALA A 80 -33.62 11.53 -12.40
N LEU A 81 -32.40 12.07 -12.50
CA LEU A 81 -31.18 11.31 -12.23
C LEU A 81 -31.10 10.85 -10.76
N THR A 82 -31.41 11.73 -9.80
CA THR A 82 -31.45 11.36 -8.38
C THR A 82 -32.43 10.22 -8.14
N SER A 83 -33.63 10.27 -8.74
CA SER A 83 -34.64 9.22 -8.60
C SER A 83 -34.19 7.90 -9.21
N THR A 84 -33.58 7.94 -10.40
CA THR A 84 -33.00 6.76 -11.07
C THR A 84 -31.92 6.09 -10.22
N LEU A 85 -30.98 6.86 -9.66
CA LEU A 85 -29.90 6.33 -8.82
C LEU A 85 -30.44 5.73 -7.50
N LYS A 86 -31.41 6.40 -6.86
CA LYS A 86 -32.06 5.88 -5.64
C LYS A 86 -32.87 4.63 -5.91
N TYR A 87 -33.55 4.55 -7.06
CA TYR A 87 -34.26 3.35 -7.47
C TYR A 87 -33.30 2.18 -7.66
N ILE A 88 -32.13 2.39 -8.28
CA ILE A 88 -31.09 1.36 -8.39
C ILE A 88 -30.55 0.97 -7.01
N GLN A 89 -30.32 1.92 -6.11
CA GLN A 89 -29.85 1.62 -4.75
C GLN A 89 -30.83 0.73 -3.97
N ALA A 90 -32.13 1.04 -4.05
CA ALA A 90 -33.19 0.29 -3.38
C ALA A 90 -33.37 -1.11 -4.00
N ASN A 91 -33.14 -1.24 -5.30
CA ASN A 91 -33.34 -2.48 -6.07
C ASN A 91 -32.02 -3.09 -6.55
N ARG A 92 -30.96 -2.91 -5.76
CA ARG A 92 -29.59 -3.29 -6.14
C ARG A 92 -29.40 -4.80 -6.20
N SER A 93 -28.38 -5.24 -6.95
CA SER A 93 -27.92 -6.62 -6.88
C SER A 93 -27.46 -7.00 -5.47
N GLN A 94 -27.85 -8.20 -5.03
CA GLN A 94 -27.32 -8.84 -3.84
C GLN A 94 -26.93 -10.29 -4.14
N GLY A 95 -25.92 -10.79 -3.45
CA GLY A 95 -25.36 -12.12 -3.64
C GLY A 95 -24.26 -12.11 -4.69
N ASN A 96 -24.29 -13.09 -5.59
CA ASN A 96 -23.24 -13.28 -6.58
C ASN A 96 -23.12 -12.05 -7.50
N HIS A 97 -21.88 -11.63 -7.71
CA HIS A 97 -21.56 -10.46 -8.52
C HIS A 97 -20.37 -10.76 -9.42
N TYR A 98 -20.47 -10.41 -10.70
CA TYR A 98 -19.44 -10.69 -11.71
C TYR A 98 -18.13 -9.94 -11.41
N TYR A 99 -18.20 -8.64 -11.14
CA TYR A 99 -17.01 -7.81 -10.95
C TYR A 99 -16.36 -7.82 -9.56
N ILE A 100 -17.03 -8.36 -8.53
CA ILE A 100 -16.52 -8.33 -7.17
C ILE A 100 -16.94 -9.58 -6.42
N SER A 101 -15.98 -10.26 -5.83
CA SER A 101 -16.18 -11.36 -4.90
C SER A 101 -15.44 -11.09 -3.58
N MET A 102 -15.55 -12.00 -2.61
CA MET A 102 -14.79 -11.93 -1.35
C MET A 102 -14.01 -13.22 -1.18
N ASN A 103 -12.69 -13.09 -1.00
CA ASN A 103 -11.80 -14.23 -0.79
C ASN A 103 -12.29 -15.10 0.39
N PRO A 104 -12.27 -16.44 0.28
CA PRO A 104 -12.61 -17.33 1.39
C PRO A 104 -11.74 -17.08 2.63
N GLY A 105 -12.33 -17.19 3.81
CA GLY A 105 -11.63 -16.93 5.08
C GLY A 105 -11.43 -15.43 5.35
N VAL A 106 -10.42 -14.82 4.72
CA VAL A 106 -9.99 -13.43 5.01
C VAL A 106 -10.98 -12.36 4.55
N LYS A 107 -11.86 -12.67 3.59
CA LYS A 107 -12.90 -11.76 3.07
C LYS A 107 -12.37 -10.44 2.50
N ASN A 108 -11.17 -10.48 1.92
CA ASN A 108 -10.65 -9.38 1.10
C ASN A 108 -11.41 -9.32 -0.24
N PRO A 109 -11.68 -8.12 -0.77
CA PRO A 109 -12.31 -7.95 -2.07
C PRO A 109 -11.46 -8.58 -3.17
N ASP A 110 -12.12 -9.23 -4.13
CA ASP A 110 -11.50 -9.88 -5.27
C ASP A 110 -12.15 -9.40 -6.58
N PHE A 111 -11.32 -8.85 -7.46
CA PHE A 111 -11.70 -8.24 -8.73
C PHE A 111 -11.24 -9.08 -9.93
N THR A 112 -11.11 -10.41 -9.78
CA THR A 112 -10.54 -11.32 -10.81
C THR A 112 -11.13 -11.14 -12.23
N ASN A 113 -12.40 -10.75 -12.35
CA ASN A 113 -13.04 -10.54 -13.65
C ASN A 113 -12.78 -9.15 -14.29
N GLU A 114 -12.01 -8.29 -13.63
CA GLU A 114 -11.49 -7.05 -14.23
C GLU A 114 -10.20 -7.36 -15.01
N ASN A 115 -10.18 -7.06 -16.32
CA ASN A 115 -8.97 -7.24 -17.13
C ASN A 115 -7.84 -6.35 -16.57
N PRO A 116 -6.63 -6.90 -16.30
CA PRO A 116 -5.53 -6.13 -15.73
C PRO A 116 -4.79 -5.25 -16.74
N TYR A 117 -4.95 -5.49 -18.05
CA TYR A 117 -4.27 -4.76 -19.12
C TYR A 117 -2.72 -4.70 -18.97
N SER A 118 -2.10 -5.74 -18.42
CA SER A 118 -0.69 -5.75 -17.99
C SER A 118 0.35 -5.48 -19.10
N GLN A 119 -0.03 -5.57 -20.37
CA GLN A 119 0.85 -5.28 -21.51
C GLN A 119 0.85 -3.78 -21.89
N MET A 120 -0.05 -2.99 -21.32
CA MET A 120 -0.15 -1.55 -21.58
C MET A 120 0.58 -0.77 -20.50
N THR A 121 1.90 -0.66 -20.61
CA THR A 121 2.73 -0.04 -19.57
C THR A 121 2.50 1.48 -19.47
N TYR A 122 2.32 2.14 -20.61
CA TYR A 122 1.86 3.53 -20.71
C TYR A 122 0.70 3.68 -21.71
N PRO A 123 -0.56 3.43 -21.26
CA PRO A 123 -1.71 3.45 -22.15
C PRO A 123 -2.18 4.88 -22.47
N ASP A 124 -3.14 5.00 -23.39
CA ASP A 124 -3.80 6.27 -23.69
C ASP A 124 -4.56 6.86 -22.48
N ALA A 125 -4.98 8.12 -22.62
CA ALA A 125 -5.67 8.85 -21.54
C ALA A 125 -6.98 8.17 -21.08
N GLY A 126 -7.68 7.46 -21.94
CA GLY A 126 -8.90 6.73 -21.59
C GLY A 126 -8.61 5.60 -20.60
N PHE A 127 -7.61 4.78 -20.89
CA PHE A 127 -7.18 3.71 -19.99
C PHE A 127 -6.50 4.21 -18.71
N ARG A 128 -5.76 5.33 -18.76
CA ARG A 128 -5.25 5.97 -17.54
C ARG A 128 -6.40 6.44 -16.64
N LEU A 129 -7.44 7.05 -17.21
CA LEU A 129 -8.66 7.41 -16.47
C LEU A 129 -9.40 6.20 -15.93
N LEU A 130 -9.47 5.10 -16.70
CA LEU A 130 -10.05 3.85 -16.22
C LEU A 130 -9.33 3.34 -14.97
N ALA A 131 -7.99 3.33 -14.97
CA ALA A 131 -7.20 2.91 -13.81
C ALA A 131 -7.47 3.78 -12.59
N LEU A 132 -7.49 5.11 -12.76
CA LEU A 132 -7.88 6.06 -11.71
C LEU A 132 -9.28 5.78 -11.17
N TYR A 133 -10.26 5.58 -12.06
CA TYR A 133 -11.65 5.35 -11.66
C TYR A 133 -11.81 4.03 -10.93
N ARG A 134 -11.16 2.96 -11.39
CA ARG A 134 -11.14 1.67 -10.69
C ARG A 134 -10.53 1.81 -9.30
N TYR A 135 -9.32 2.38 -9.20
CA TYR A 135 -8.65 2.56 -7.91
C TYR A 135 -9.49 3.39 -6.93
N TRP A 136 -10.01 4.54 -7.37
CA TRP A 136 -10.87 5.39 -6.55
C TRP A 136 -12.10 4.64 -6.04
N ASN A 137 -12.74 3.82 -6.88
CA ASN A 137 -13.90 3.01 -6.50
C ASN A 137 -13.52 1.85 -5.55
N ILE A 138 -12.37 1.20 -5.74
CA ILE A 138 -11.89 0.16 -4.82
C ILE A 138 -11.79 0.74 -3.41
N ILE A 139 -11.18 1.91 -3.27
CA ILE A 139 -11.06 2.58 -1.97
C ILE A 139 -12.42 3.06 -1.44
N GLN A 140 -13.26 3.65 -2.29
CA GLN A 140 -14.56 4.17 -1.89
C GLN A 140 -15.52 3.08 -1.37
N TYR A 141 -15.46 1.86 -1.91
CA TYR A 141 -16.45 0.83 -1.58
C TYR A 141 -15.89 -0.32 -0.72
N PHE A 142 -14.58 -0.57 -0.75
CA PHE A 142 -14.01 -1.79 -0.15
C PHE A 142 -12.79 -1.59 0.74
N TYR A 143 -12.20 -0.39 0.82
CA TYR A 143 -11.07 -0.17 1.72
C TYR A 143 -11.55 -0.05 3.18
N PRO A 144 -11.09 -0.92 4.10
CA PRO A 144 -11.65 -1.03 5.45
C PRO A 144 -11.38 0.21 6.33
N ASN A 145 -10.34 0.97 5.99
CA ASN A 145 -9.82 2.06 6.82
C ASN A 145 -10.01 3.45 6.18
N ARG A 146 -10.91 3.60 5.19
CA ARG A 146 -11.14 4.91 4.54
C ARG A 146 -11.49 6.03 5.52
N HIS A 147 -12.21 5.70 6.60
CA HIS A 147 -12.57 6.66 7.64
C HIS A 147 -11.37 7.14 8.50
N LEU A 148 -10.20 6.52 8.36
CA LEU A 148 -8.97 6.88 9.05
C LEU A 148 -8.00 7.67 8.16
N THR A 149 -8.30 7.85 6.86
CA THR A 149 -7.42 8.58 5.95
C THR A 149 -7.56 10.08 6.16
N ASP A 150 -6.45 10.81 6.14
CA ASP A 150 -6.43 12.27 6.34
C ASP A 150 -7.15 13.03 5.21
N LYS A 151 -7.17 12.45 4.01
CA LYS A 151 -7.68 13.08 2.80
C LYS A 151 -9.16 12.81 2.62
N ASP A 152 -9.93 13.84 2.25
CA ASP A 152 -11.30 13.65 1.79
C ASP A 152 -11.29 12.87 0.47
N TRP A 153 -11.74 11.62 0.54
CA TRP A 153 -11.75 10.76 -0.62
C TRP A 153 -12.68 11.29 -1.73
N ASN A 154 -13.71 12.07 -1.38
CA ASN A 154 -14.64 12.64 -2.34
C ASN A 154 -14.00 13.73 -3.23
N THR A 155 -12.96 14.43 -2.75
CA THR A 155 -12.24 15.43 -3.57
C THR A 155 -11.15 14.81 -4.43
N THR A 156 -10.59 13.69 -3.98
CA THR A 156 -9.43 13.02 -4.56
C THR A 156 -9.57 12.79 -6.06
N LEU A 157 -10.75 12.35 -6.53
CA LEU A 157 -10.95 12.09 -7.96
C LEU A 157 -10.73 13.34 -8.83
N SER A 158 -11.27 14.49 -8.41
CA SER A 158 -11.14 15.76 -9.14
C SER A 158 -9.69 16.27 -9.19
N GLU A 159 -8.90 15.99 -8.15
CA GLU A 159 -7.50 16.38 -8.06
C GLU A 159 -6.59 15.54 -8.96
N TYR A 160 -6.89 14.24 -9.12
CA TYR A 160 -6.04 13.31 -9.88
C TYR A 160 -6.44 13.16 -11.35
N ILE A 161 -7.68 13.47 -11.74
CA ILE A 161 -8.08 13.46 -13.16
C ILE A 161 -7.11 14.26 -14.04
N PRO A 162 -6.78 15.53 -13.72
CA PRO A 162 -5.82 16.31 -14.52
C PRO A 162 -4.43 15.69 -14.55
N GLN A 163 -3.97 15.10 -13.45
CA GLN A 163 -2.63 14.49 -13.36
C GLN A 163 -2.53 13.27 -14.28
N PHE A 164 -3.54 12.41 -14.28
CA PHE A 164 -3.60 11.21 -15.12
C PHE A 164 -3.75 11.53 -16.61
N ILE A 165 -4.57 12.54 -16.95
CA ILE A 165 -4.73 12.96 -18.35
C ILE A 165 -3.43 13.58 -18.87
N ASN A 166 -2.80 14.45 -18.07
CA ASN A 166 -1.65 15.26 -18.51
C ASN A 166 -0.30 14.57 -18.33
N ALA A 167 -0.22 13.39 -17.72
CA ALA A 167 1.00 12.59 -17.69
C ALA A 167 1.54 12.41 -19.11
N LYS A 168 2.79 12.82 -19.34
CA LYS A 168 3.41 12.89 -20.68
C LYS A 168 4.19 11.63 -21.05
N ASN A 169 4.53 10.83 -20.06
CA ASN A 169 5.31 9.62 -20.18
C ASN A 169 4.92 8.64 -19.08
N GLU A 170 5.44 7.42 -19.19
CA GLU A 170 5.24 6.32 -18.25
C GLU A 170 5.63 6.69 -16.81
N LEU A 171 6.80 7.31 -16.61
CA LEU A 171 7.23 7.74 -15.28
C LEU A 171 6.25 8.70 -14.60
N GLU A 172 5.74 9.71 -15.32
CA GLU A 172 4.75 10.65 -14.78
C GLU A 172 3.43 9.94 -14.42
N TYR A 173 3.03 8.93 -15.21
CA TYR A 173 1.85 8.12 -14.93
C TYR A 173 2.04 7.23 -13.69
N GLU A 174 3.17 6.53 -13.59
CA GLU A 174 3.51 5.72 -12.41
C GLU A 174 3.59 6.57 -11.14
N LEU A 175 4.19 7.77 -11.22
CA LEU A 175 4.26 8.71 -10.10
C LEU A 175 2.87 9.20 -9.67
N ALA A 176 1.98 9.50 -10.62
CA ALA A 176 0.60 9.86 -10.31
C ALA A 176 -0.14 8.69 -9.61
N MET A 177 0.10 7.45 -10.04
CA MET A 177 -0.50 6.26 -9.45
C MET A 177 0.00 5.99 -8.02
N ILE A 178 1.32 5.98 -7.79
CA ILE A 178 1.84 5.77 -6.42
C ILE A 178 1.46 6.91 -5.48
N GLN A 179 1.29 8.14 -5.99
CA GLN A 179 0.88 9.29 -5.19
C GLN A 179 -0.57 9.16 -4.68
N ILE A 180 -1.53 8.78 -5.55
CA ILE A 180 -2.90 8.51 -5.09
C ILE A 180 -2.97 7.30 -4.15
N ILE A 181 -2.10 6.30 -4.34
CA ILE A 181 -1.97 5.18 -3.40
C ILE A 181 -1.43 5.66 -2.04
N ALA A 182 -0.45 6.56 -2.01
CA ALA A 182 0.10 7.11 -0.78
C ALA A 182 -0.89 8.01 -0.01
N ASP A 183 -1.95 8.48 -0.64
CA ASP A 183 -3.01 9.24 0.02
C ASP A 183 -3.87 8.39 0.96
N VAL A 184 -3.91 7.06 0.79
CA VAL A 184 -4.66 6.16 1.70
C VAL A 184 -3.92 5.84 3.01
N LYS A 185 -2.66 6.27 3.14
CA LYS A 185 -1.80 6.07 4.33
C LYS A 185 -1.76 4.61 4.81
N ASP A 186 -1.50 3.68 3.91
CA ASP A 186 -1.35 2.25 4.22
C ASP A 186 -0.01 1.72 3.72
N THR A 187 0.78 1.14 4.61
CA THR A 187 2.06 0.50 4.26
C THR A 187 1.89 -0.72 3.33
N HIS A 188 0.71 -1.34 3.29
CA HIS A 188 0.42 -2.47 2.41
C HIS A 188 -0.14 -2.06 1.04
N ALA A 189 -0.54 -0.80 0.88
CA ALA A 189 -1.00 -0.27 -0.39
C ALA A 189 0.21 0.25 -1.18
N ASN A 190 0.59 -0.45 -2.26
CA ASN A 190 1.76 -0.09 -3.05
C ASN A 190 1.59 -0.53 -4.52
N LEU A 191 2.51 -0.08 -5.38
CA LEU A 191 2.71 -0.63 -6.71
C LEU A 191 3.63 -1.85 -6.62
N TRP A 192 3.02 -3.03 -6.53
CA TRP A 192 3.73 -4.32 -6.60
C TRP A 192 4.17 -4.70 -8.02
N GLY A 193 3.70 -3.96 -9.03
CA GLY A 193 4.10 -4.01 -10.43
C GLY A 193 3.71 -2.72 -11.15
N GLY A 194 4.18 -2.54 -12.40
CA GLY A 194 3.95 -1.30 -13.18
C GLY A 194 4.61 -0.07 -12.55
N ASN A 195 5.83 -0.24 -12.03
CA ASN A 195 6.65 0.80 -11.42
C ASN A 195 8.08 0.81 -11.97
N ASP A 196 8.30 0.26 -13.16
CA ASP A 196 9.62 0.04 -13.72
C ASP A 196 10.35 1.34 -14.04
N GLN A 197 9.64 2.41 -14.44
CA GLN A 197 10.27 3.71 -14.63
C GLN A 197 10.64 4.39 -13.31
N ILE A 198 9.83 4.22 -12.26
CA ILE A 198 10.19 4.62 -10.89
C ILE A 198 11.46 3.87 -10.45
N GLN A 199 11.54 2.55 -10.70
CA GLN A 199 12.74 1.76 -10.38
C GLN A 199 13.96 2.20 -11.19
N ALA A 200 13.79 2.47 -12.48
CA ALA A 200 14.85 2.97 -13.36
C ALA A 200 15.35 4.34 -12.90
N LYS A 201 14.45 5.24 -12.49
CA LYS A 201 14.79 6.56 -11.92
C LYS A 201 15.58 6.44 -10.62
N ARG A 202 15.20 5.50 -9.74
CA ARG A 202 15.94 5.21 -8.50
C ARG A 202 17.32 4.60 -8.79
N GLY A 203 17.48 3.94 -9.94
CA GLY A 203 18.71 3.27 -10.35
C GLY A 203 18.82 1.85 -9.80
N ASP A 204 19.96 1.19 -9.87
CA ASP A 204 20.10 -0.20 -9.39
C ASP A 204 21.45 -0.48 -8.71
N HIS A 205 22.20 0.57 -8.43
CA HIS A 205 23.39 0.53 -7.61
C HIS A 205 23.08 1.03 -6.19
N TYR A 206 23.61 0.31 -5.20
CA TYR A 206 23.34 0.48 -3.79
C TYR A 206 24.65 0.70 -3.03
N PRO A 207 24.64 1.42 -1.89
CA PRO A 207 25.83 1.61 -1.08
C PRO A 207 26.24 0.31 -0.35
N PRO A 208 27.51 0.17 0.05
CA PRO A 208 27.95 -0.95 0.89
C PRO A 208 27.44 -0.86 2.33
N VAL A 209 26.95 0.31 2.74
CA VAL A 209 26.39 0.58 4.07
C VAL A 209 24.88 0.39 4.11
N HIS A 210 24.38 -0.11 5.25
CA HIS A 210 22.97 -0.01 5.61
C HIS A 210 22.74 1.31 6.36
N VAL A 211 21.63 1.99 6.05
CA VAL A 211 21.23 3.23 6.69
C VAL A 211 19.79 3.18 7.18
N ARG A 212 19.52 3.86 8.29
CA ARG A 212 18.18 4.04 8.85
C ARG A 212 17.99 5.45 9.38
N PHE A 213 16.74 5.84 9.58
CA PHE A 213 16.45 7.05 10.34
C PHE A 213 16.46 6.77 11.84
N ALA A 214 17.29 7.50 12.57
CA ALA A 214 17.30 7.55 14.03
C ALA A 214 17.28 9.01 14.46
N GLU A 215 16.34 9.38 15.33
CA GLU A 215 16.14 10.78 15.75
C GLU A 215 16.03 11.74 14.55
N ASN A 216 15.29 11.32 13.52
CA ASN A 216 15.09 12.04 12.24
C ASN A 216 16.36 12.29 11.40
N LYS A 217 17.49 11.64 11.72
CA LYS A 217 18.74 11.72 10.96
C LYS A 217 19.00 10.43 10.20
N LEU A 218 19.55 10.52 8.99
CA LEU A 218 19.96 9.34 8.22
C LEU A 218 21.31 8.83 8.74
N VAL A 219 21.28 7.74 9.51
CA VAL A 219 22.43 7.19 10.22
C VAL A 219 22.87 5.88 9.58
N VAL A 220 24.18 5.70 9.42
CA VAL A 220 24.78 4.41 9.08
C VAL A 220 24.66 3.50 10.30
N ASP A 221 23.91 2.41 10.20
CA ASP A 221 23.71 1.48 11.31
C ASP A 221 24.40 0.13 11.11
N ASP A 222 24.79 -0.23 9.88
CA ASP A 222 25.58 -1.42 9.58
C ASP A 222 26.18 -1.39 8.16
N PHE A 223 26.80 -2.50 7.76
CA PHE A 223 27.24 -2.80 6.40
C PHE A 223 26.52 -4.05 5.90
N PHE A 224 26.03 -4.02 4.66
CA PHE A 224 25.39 -5.20 4.06
C PHE A 224 26.37 -6.39 4.05
N ASN A 225 27.60 -6.13 3.57
CA ASN A 225 28.71 -7.07 3.64
C ASN A 225 29.83 -6.51 4.56
N PRO A 226 30.15 -7.17 5.68
CA PRO A 226 31.21 -6.73 6.59
C PRO A 226 32.58 -6.58 5.93
N ASP A 227 32.86 -7.37 4.90
CA ASP A 227 34.14 -7.34 4.18
C ASP A 227 34.30 -6.05 3.37
N MET A 228 33.21 -5.32 3.11
CA MET A 228 33.22 -4.02 2.44
C MET A 228 33.40 -2.83 3.39
N LYS A 229 33.59 -3.07 4.69
CA LYS A 229 33.79 -1.98 5.66
C LYS A 229 35.00 -1.10 5.33
N SER A 230 36.04 -1.66 4.70
CA SER A 230 37.24 -0.93 4.27
C SER A 230 37.07 -0.18 2.95
N SER A 231 35.95 -0.34 2.23
CA SER A 231 35.74 0.28 0.92
C SER A 231 35.20 1.71 1.00
N THR A 232 34.98 2.25 2.21
CA THR A 232 34.45 3.60 2.46
C THR A 232 35.02 4.15 3.76
N LYS A 233 34.99 5.48 3.95
CA LYS A 233 35.36 6.13 5.21
C LYS A 233 34.22 6.15 6.22
N LEU A 234 32.99 5.86 5.80
CA LEU A 234 31.83 5.77 6.67
C LEU A 234 32.03 4.74 7.78
N LYS A 235 31.51 5.04 8.96
CA LYS A 235 31.44 4.14 10.11
C LYS A 235 30.02 4.06 10.64
N ILE A 236 29.73 2.98 11.35
CA ILE A 236 28.48 2.84 12.11
C ILE A 236 28.38 4.01 13.10
N GLY A 237 27.25 4.72 13.06
CA GLY A 237 26.98 5.93 13.84
C GLY A 237 27.10 7.23 13.04
N ASP A 238 27.73 7.21 11.86
CA ASP A 238 27.87 8.42 11.04
C ASP A 238 26.52 8.90 10.52
N ILE A 239 26.35 10.22 10.47
CA ILE A 239 25.12 10.87 10.04
C ILE A 239 25.32 11.45 8.63
N ILE A 240 24.62 10.93 7.64
CA ILE A 240 24.62 11.47 6.29
C ILE A 240 23.68 12.69 6.25
N THR A 241 24.20 13.84 5.87
CA THR A 241 23.46 15.11 5.84
C THR A 241 23.12 15.56 4.43
N HIS A 242 23.96 15.25 3.44
CA HIS A 242 23.71 15.60 2.04
C HIS A 242 24.02 14.45 1.10
N ILE A 243 23.24 14.36 0.02
CA ILE A 243 23.40 13.39 -1.06
C ILE A 243 23.42 14.18 -2.38
N ASN A 244 24.51 14.08 -3.14
CA ASN A 244 24.81 14.92 -4.30
C ASN A 244 24.59 16.41 -4.03
N GLY A 245 25.03 16.87 -2.86
CA GLY A 245 24.87 18.27 -2.41
C GLY A 245 23.46 18.68 -1.97
N THR A 246 22.46 17.80 -2.06
CA THR A 246 21.08 18.08 -1.60
C THR A 246 20.91 17.62 -0.16
N PRO A 247 20.38 18.46 0.76
CA PRO A 247 20.07 18.05 2.13
C PRO A 247 19.10 16.87 2.18
N VAL A 248 19.36 15.92 3.09
CA VAL A 248 18.50 14.73 3.26
C VAL A 248 17.05 15.13 3.58
N GLU A 249 16.84 16.16 4.39
CA GLU A 249 15.52 16.66 4.77
C GLU A 249 14.71 17.12 3.55
N LYS A 250 15.38 17.78 2.60
CA LYS A 250 14.76 18.21 1.34
C LYS A 250 14.37 17.02 0.46
N LEU A 251 15.23 16.00 0.38
CA LEU A 251 14.90 14.76 -0.33
C LEU A 251 13.69 14.06 0.29
N ILE A 252 13.55 14.09 1.62
CA ILE A 252 12.39 13.56 2.31
C ILE A 252 11.13 14.34 1.92
N GLU A 253 11.18 15.67 2.03
CA GLU A 253 10.05 16.56 1.73
C GLU A 253 9.53 16.37 0.30
N GLU A 254 10.45 16.30 -0.68
CA GLU A 254 10.10 16.19 -2.10
C GLU A 254 9.54 14.81 -2.48
N ASN A 255 10.01 13.74 -1.83
CA ASN A 255 9.73 12.37 -2.25
C ASN A 255 8.71 11.63 -1.37
N GLN A 256 8.43 12.08 -0.14
CA GLN A 256 7.58 11.36 0.81
C GLN A 256 6.18 11.01 0.28
N LYS A 257 5.65 11.82 -0.66
CA LYS A 257 4.35 11.58 -1.30
C LYS A 257 4.32 10.35 -2.21
N TYR A 258 5.47 9.76 -2.53
CA TYR A 258 5.59 8.54 -3.32
C TYR A 258 5.91 7.30 -2.45
N TYR A 259 5.82 7.42 -1.13
CA TYR A 259 6.04 6.33 -0.17
C TYR A 259 4.78 6.12 0.68
N PRO A 260 3.85 5.26 0.25
CA PRO A 260 2.69 4.86 1.04
C PRO A 260 3.13 4.25 2.37
N ALA A 261 2.59 4.77 3.46
CA ALA A 261 2.90 4.25 4.79
C ALA A 261 1.84 4.65 5.81
N SER A 262 1.61 3.79 6.80
CA SER A 262 0.66 4.01 7.90
C SER A 262 1.12 5.01 8.96
N ASN A 263 2.41 5.38 8.97
CA ASN A 263 2.95 6.41 9.86
C ASN A 263 4.32 6.90 9.36
N VAL A 264 4.79 8.02 9.93
CA VAL A 264 6.06 8.66 9.57
C VAL A 264 7.27 7.73 9.76
N PRO A 265 7.47 7.04 10.90
CA PRO A 265 8.60 6.12 11.04
C PRO A 265 8.65 5.01 9.98
N THR A 266 7.49 4.47 9.61
CA THR A 266 7.40 3.44 8.58
C THR A 266 7.74 4.00 7.20
N ARG A 267 7.28 5.22 6.89
CA ARG A 267 7.65 5.91 5.64
C ARG A 267 9.17 6.12 5.56
N LEU A 268 9.77 6.61 6.64
CA LEU A 268 11.21 6.85 6.71
C LEU A 268 12.02 5.55 6.57
N ARG A 269 11.55 4.44 7.15
CA ARG A 269 12.14 3.11 6.93
C ARG A 269 12.15 2.72 5.46
N ASP A 270 11.05 2.95 4.73
CA ASP A 270 10.94 2.57 3.32
C ASP A 270 11.78 3.50 2.44
N MET A 271 11.81 4.80 2.77
CA MET A 271 12.66 5.78 2.09
C MET A 271 14.15 5.48 2.27
N SER A 272 14.60 5.08 3.46
CA SER A 272 16.03 4.87 3.73
C SER A 272 16.65 3.80 2.83
N GLN A 273 15.87 2.85 2.32
CA GLN A 273 16.33 1.81 1.39
C GLN A 273 16.71 2.36 0.01
N ASP A 274 16.14 3.50 -0.39
CA ASP A 274 16.29 4.09 -1.71
C ASP A 274 17.11 5.40 -1.71
N MET A 275 17.35 6.04 -0.55
CA MET A 275 17.99 7.38 -0.48
C MET A 275 19.37 7.47 -1.14
N LEU A 276 20.18 6.42 -1.03
CA LEU A 276 21.54 6.35 -1.57
C LEU A 276 21.63 5.54 -2.87
N ARG A 277 20.49 5.09 -3.40
CA ARG A 277 20.42 4.32 -4.62
C ARG A 277 20.63 5.24 -5.83
N SER A 278 21.32 4.74 -6.85
CA SER A 278 21.61 5.53 -8.05
C SER A 278 21.77 4.65 -9.29
N SER A 279 21.61 5.28 -10.47
CA SER A 279 21.98 4.67 -11.75
C SER A 279 23.48 4.77 -12.02
N SER A 280 24.16 5.71 -11.35
CA SER A 280 25.61 5.84 -11.31
C SER A 280 26.23 4.82 -10.36
N ASP A 281 27.48 4.41 -10.63
CA ASP A 281 28.28 3.54 -9.76
C ASP A 281 28.88 4.28 -8.56
N LYS A 282 28.56 5.57 -8.40
CA LYS A 282 28.94 6.39 -7.25
C LYS A 282 27.90 7.47 -6.92
N VAL A 283 27.91 7.91 -5.66
CA VAL A 283 27.15 9.06 -5.15
C VAL A 283 28.03 9.90 -4.23
N THR A 284 28.00 11.22 -4.37
CA THR A 284 28.75 12.10 -3.45
C THR A 284 27.92 12.32 -2.20
N ILE A 285 28.48 12.01 -1.03
CA ILE A 285 27.82 12.21 0.27
C ILE A 285 28.60 13.19 1.13
N THR A 286 27.88 13.97 1.92
CA THR A 286 28.42 14.72 3.05
C THR A 286 27.87 14.11 4.32
N PHE A 287 28.74 13.81 5.28
CA PHE A 287 28.37 13.16 6.53
C PHE A 287 29.14 13.73 7.73
N ILE A 288 28.60 13.52 8.92
CA ILE A 288 29.21 13.90 10.19
C ILE A 288 29.78 12.64 10.83
N HIS A 289 31.10 12.65 11.06
CA HIS A 289 31.81 11.67 11.87
C HIS A 289 32.23 12.35 13.18
N ASP A 290 31.68 11.91 14.31
CA ASP A 290 31.75 12.59 15.61
C ASP A 290 31.29 14.06 15.53
N THR A 291 32.23 14.99 15.37
CA THR A 291 31.97 16.45 15.21
C THR A 291 32.47 17.00 13.87
N GLN A 292 33.12 16.19 13.05
CA GLN A 292 33.74 16.61 11.80
C GLN A 292 32.81 16.33 10.63
N GLN A 293 32.63 17.34 9.78
CA GLN A 293 31.96 17.18 8.50
C GLN A 293 32.96 16.69 7.46
N LEU A 294 32.64 15.56 6.82
CA LEU A 294 33.45 14.93 5.79
C LEU A 294 32.64 14.77 4.51
N THR A 295 33.34 14.63 3.39
CA THR A 295 32.75 14.37 2.08
C THR A 295 33.47 13.21 1.41
N GLU A 296 32.71 12.33 0.76
CA GLU A 296 33.21 11.17 0.04
C GLU A 296 32.39 10.91 -1.22
N ASP A 297 33.07 10.54 -2.31
CA ASP A 297 32.44 9.87 -3.45
C ASP A 297 32.27 8.39 -3.10
N LEU A 298 31.10 8.06 -2.55
CA LEU A 298 30.77 6.71 -2.11
C LEU A 298 30.53 5.82 -3.32
N LYS A 299 31.33 4.77 -3.46
CA LYS A 299 31.13 3.74 -4.49
C LYS A 299 29.86 2.93 -4.21
N LEU A 300 29.08 2.69 -5.26
CA LEU A 300 27.85 1.92 -5.25
C LEU A 300 28.04 0.63 -6.06
N TYR A 301 27.23 -0.38 -5.74
CA TYR A 301 27.38 -1.74 -6.25
C TYR A 301 26.03 -2.30 -6.66
N LYS A 302 26.03 -3.24 -7.61
CA LYS A 302 24.86 -4.07 -7.87
C LYS A 302 24.51 -4.89 -6.61
N LYS A 303 23.22 -5.15 -6.43
CA LYS A 303 22.65 -5.74 -5.21
C LYS A 303 23.24 -7.12 -4.86
N ASP A 304 23.59 -7.90 -5.88
CA ASP A 304 24.20 -9.23 -5.79
C ASP A 304 25.62 -9.22 -5.19
N LEU A 305 26.34 -8.11 -5.31
CA LEU A 305 27.69 -7.95 -4.75
C LEU A 305 27.71 -7.58 -3.26
N LEU A 306 26.56 -7.19 -2.69
CA LEU A 306 26.47 -6.63 -1.33
C LEU A 306 26.04 -7.64 -0.26
N ASP A 307 25.62 -8.86 -0.62
CA ASP A 307 24.81 -9.74 0.25
C ASP A 307 23.63 -8.95 0.89
N TYR A 308 22.94 -8.16 0.08
CA TYR A 308 21.97 -7.16 0.52
C TYR A 308 20.89 -7.70 1.48
N TYR A 309 20.53 -8.99 1.35
CA TYR A 309 19.49 -9.62 2.17
C TYR A 309 20.03 -10.35 3.40
N ARG A 310 21.31 -10.22 3.74
CA ARG A 310 21.95 -10.90 4.88
C ARG A 310 21.16 -10.79 6.18
N TRP A 311 20.61 -9.62 6.47
CA TRP A 311 19.83 -9.35 7.68
C TRP A 311 18.53 -10.14 7.80
N TYR A 312 17.92 -10.48 6.67
CA TYR A 312 16.68 -11.25 6.63
C TYR A 312 16.93 -12.75 6.70
N LYS A 313 18.19 -13.19 6.54
CA LYS A 313 18.55 -14.60 6.59
C LYS A 313 18.76 -15.03 8.05
N PRO A 314 18.28 -16.22 8.43
CA PRO A 314 18.67 -16.84 9.69
C PRO A 314 20.19 -17.03 9.71
N GLU A 315 20.83 -16.81 10.85
CA GLU A 315 22.26 -17.07 10.97
C GLU A 315 22.54 -18.57 10.92
N PRO A 316 23.52 -19.02 10.12
CA PRO A 316 23.96 -20.41 10.13
C PRO A 316 24.40 -20.81 11.54
N ASN A 317 23.72 -21.80 12.13
CA ASN A 317 23.90 -22.25 13.52
C ASN A 317 23.52 -21.22 14.62
N GLY A 318 22.86 -20.13 14.25
CA GLY A 318 22.33 -19.15 15.20
C GLY A 318 21.27 -19.80 16.10
N LYS A 319 21.40 -19.62 17.42
CA LYS A 319 20.39 -20.08 18.37
C LYS A 319 19.23 -19.10 18.41
N SER A 320 18.00 -19.62 18.42
CA SER A 320 16.78 -18.82 18.59
C SER A 320 16.56 -18.36 20.03
N TYR A 321 17.25 -18.97 21.00
CA TYR A 321 17.15 -18.60 22.40
C TYR A 321 18.44 -18.88 23.20
N LYS A 322 18.64 -18.16 24.29
CA LYS A 322 19.73 -18.35 25.26
C LYS A 322 19.35 -17.81 26.64
N LEU A 323 20.10 -18.19 27.67
CA LEU A 323 20.06 -17.55 28.99
C LEU A 323 21.12 -16.45 29.05
N LEU A 324 20.74 -15.29 29.58
CA LEU A 324 21.62 -14.18 29.96
C LEU A 324 21.83 -14.25 31.48
N ASP A 325 23.09 -14.31 31.90
CA ASP A 325 23.51 -14.41 33.30
C ASP A 325 22.75 -15.48 34.10
N ASN A 326 22.35 -16.57 33.42
CA ASN A 326 21.53 -17.68 33.94
C ASN A 326 20.20 -17.28 34.61
N THR A 327 19.77 -16.02 34.48
CA THR A 327 18.59 -15.50 35.19
C THR A 327 17.56 -14.89 34.25
N ILE A 328 17.95 -14.49 33.05
CA ILE A 328 17.07 -13.86 32.07
C ILE A 328 17.02 -14.74 30.81
N GLY A 329 15.83 -15.14 30.38
CA GLY A 329 15.64 -15.77 29.08
C GLY A 329 15.72 -14.74 27.96
N TYR A 330 16.42 -15.03 26.86
CA TYR A 330 16.41 -14.22 25.65
C TYR A 330 15.95 -15.09 24.48
N VAL A 331 14.90 -14.68 23.78
CA VAL A 331 14.42 -15.32 22.54
C VAL A 331 14.41 -14.31 21.40
N THR A 332 14.91 -14.72 20.24
CA THR A 332 14.86 -13.95 19.00
C THR A 332 14.05 -14.68 17.96
N LEU A 333 13.22 -13.96 17.20
CA LEU A 333 12.49 -14.58 16.09
C LEU A 333 13.35 -14.79 14.84
N LYS A 334 14.57 -14.23 14.80
CA LYS A 334 15.47 -14.32 13.63
C LYS A 334 15.78 -15.76 13.22
N ASN A 335 15.98 -16.64 14.20
CA ASN A 335 16.38 -18.03 13.99
C ASN A 335 15.36 -19.04 14.51
N ILE A 336 14.19 -18.58 14.99
CA ILE A 336 13.22 -19.43 15.67
C ILE A 336 12.56 -20.43 14.72
N LYS A 337 12.41 -21.65 15.22
CA LYS A 337 11.62 -22.71 14.59
C LYS A 337 10.48 -23.15 15.50
N GLN A 338 9.49 -23.85 14.95
CA GLN A 338 8.34 -24.29 15.73
C GLN A 338 8.75 -25.27 16.84
N GLU A 339 9.70 -26.14 16.55
CA GLU A 339 10.28 -27.12 17.48
C GLU A 339 11.09 -26.50 18.63
N ASP A 340 11.48 -25.22 18.52
CA ASP A 340 12.20 -24.54 19.60
C ASP A 340 11.27 -24.16 20.75
N VAL A 341 9.96 -23.96 20.48
CA VAL A 341 9.01 -23.42 21.47
C VAL A 341 8.93 -24.29 22.74
N PRO A 342 8.76 -25.62 22.68
CA PRO A 342 8.78 -26.46 23.88
C PRO A 342 10.10 -26.38 24.66
N LEU A 343 11.23 -26.25 23.95
CA LEU A 343 12.56 -26.15 24.58
C LEU A 343 12.74 -24.80 25.28
N ILE A 344 12.30 -23.70 24.65
CA ILE A 344 12.24 -22.36 25.23
C ILE A 344 11.41 -22.38 26.51
N LYS A 345 10.20 -22.94 26.46
CA LYS A 345 9.30 -23.06 27.63
C LYS A 345 9.99 -23.77 28.79
N LYS A 346 10.68 -24.88 28.51
CA LYS A 346 11.43 -25.65 29.52
C LYS A 346 12.62 -24.87 30.07
N ALA A 347 13.40 -24.21 29.20
CA ALA A 347 14.60 -23.49 29.59
C ALA A 347 14.30 -22.22 30.40
N PHE A 348 13.19 -21.54 30.10
CA PHE A 348 12.87 -20.24 30.70
C PHE A 348 11.93 -20.31 31.89
N LYS A 349 11.44 -21.50 32.26
CA LYS A 349 10.42 -21.71 33.31
C LYS A 349 10.76 -21.05 34.67
N ASP A 350 12.05 -21.04 35.05
CA ASP A 350 12.53 -20.53 36.35
C ASP A 350 13.31 -19.21 36.19
N THR A 351 13.27 -18.60 35.00
CA THR A 351 13.94 -17.31 34.77
C THR A 351 13.21 -16.18 35.48
N LYS A 352 13.95 -15.17 35.91
CA LYS A 352 13.39 -13.97 36.56
C LYS A 352 12.69 -13.04 35.57
N GLY A 353 13.02 -13.16 34.28
CA GLY A 353 12.44 -12.36 33.21
C GLY A 353 12.82 -12.91 31.84
N ILE A 354 12.07 -12.49 30.83
CA ILE A 354 12.28 -12.91 29.43
C ILE A 354 12.34 -11.67 28.54
N ILE A 355 13.38 -11.59 27.70
CA ILE A 355 13.52 -10.63 26.61
C ILE A 355 13.06 -11.32 25.33
N VAL A 356 12.02 -10.77 24.70
CA VAL A 356 11.53 -11.21 23.40
C VAL A 356 11.97 -10.19 22.34
N ASP A 357 12.93 -10.57 21.51
CA ASP A 357 13.48 -9.72 20.46
C ASP A 357 12.73 -9.87 19.14
N LEU A 358 11.83 -8.92 18.89
CA LEU A 358 10.98 -8.82 17.69
C LEU A 358 11.56 -7.90 16.61
N ARG A 359 12.81 -7.42 16.77
CA ARG A 359 13.42 -6.46 15.82
C ARG A 359 13.76 -7.09 14.47
N ASN A 360 13.89 -8.41 14.42
CA ASN A 360 14.27 -9.15 13.22
C ASN A 360 13.04 -9.71 12.52
N TYR A 361 13.17 -9.96 11.21
CA TYR A 361 12.15 -10.69 10.47
C TYR A 361 12.02 -12.13 11.03
N PRO A 362 10.80 -12.60 11.34
CA PRO A 362 10.62 -13.91 11.97
C PRO A 362 10.88 -15.06 10.99
N SER A 363 11.66 -16.05 11.42
CA SER A 363 11.91 -17.29 10.65
C SER A 363 10.71 -18.24 10.59
N ALA A 364 9.74 -18.07 11.50
CA ALA A 364 8.55 -18.90 11.57
C ALA A 364 7.37 -18.09 12.13
N PHE A 365 6.14 -18.48 11.77
CA PHE A 365 4.93 -17.82 12.22
C PHE A 365 4.61 -18.16 13.69
N MET A 366 5.07 -17.30 14.60
CA MET A 366 5.04 -17.51 16.06
C MET A 366 3.85 -16.95 16.86
N PRO A 367 2.94 -16.07 16.35
CA PRO A 367 1.93 -15.44 17.20
C PRO A 367 1.13 -16.40 18.08
N PHE A 368 0.71 -17.56 17.54
CA PHE A 368 -0.07 -18.54 18.29
C PHE A 368 0.78 -19.48 19.16
N LEU A 369 1.91 -19.96 18.62
CA LEU A 369 2.74 -20.97 19.30
C LEU A 369 3.47 -20.37 20.51
N LEU A 370 4.20 -19.28 20.29
CA LEU A 370 4.96 -18.62 21.35
C LEU A 370 4.04 -17.79 22.25
N GLY A 371 3.01 -17.15 21.69
CA GLY A 371 2.03 -16.38 22.46
C GLY A 371 1.38 -17.19 23.58
N SER A 372 1.06 -18.47 23.32
CA SER A 372 0.51 -19.39 24.33
C SER A 372 1.40 -19.60 25.56
N TYR A 373 2.69 -19.25 25.49
CA TYR A 373 3.58 -19.32 26.65
C TYR A 373 3.31 -18.20 27.65
N PHE A 374 2.89 -17.05 27.16
CA PHE A 374 2.79 -15.82 27.93
C PHE A 374 1.36 -15.52 28.40
N THR A 375 0.39 -16.35 28.03
CA THR A 375 -1.01 -16.20 28.44
C THR A 375 -1.50 -17.48 29.14
N SER A 376 -2.27 -17.31 30.21
CA SER A 376 -2.86 -18.42 30.98
C SER A 376 -4.29 -18.78 30.56
N HIS A 377 -4.88 -17.96 29.70
CA HIS A 377 -6.26 -18.09 29.22
C HIS A 377 -6.35 -17.57 27.78
N PHE A 378 -7.48 -17.86 27.13
CA PHE A 378 -7.78 -17.31 25.81
C PHE A 378 -7.88 -15.77 25.90
N SER A 379 -7.08 -15.07 25.10
CA SER A 379 -7.06 -13.61 25.05
C SER A 379 -7.29 -13.14 23.60
N PRO A 380 -8.37 -12.40 23.32
CA PRO A 380 -8.51 -11.71 22.03
C PRO A 380 -7.35 -10.74 21.83
N PHE A 381 -6.61 -10.87 20.73
CA PHE A 381 -5.45 -10.00 20.44
C PHE A 381 -5.54 -9.27 19.09
N VAL A 382 -6.55 -9.60 18.28
CA VAL A 382 -6.82 -8.91 17.00
C VAL A 382 -8.30 -9.02 16.65
N LYS A 383 -8.82 -8.01 15.95
CA LYS A 383 -10.17 -7.99 15.37
C LYS A 383 -10.04 -7.54 13.92
N PHE A 384 -10.72 -8.24 13.01
CA PHE A 384 -10.73 -7.92 11.58
C PHE A 384 -12.13 -7.48 11.16
N THR A 385 -12.20 -6.54 10.22
CA THR A 385 -13.41 -6.26 9.44
C THR A 385 -13.48 -7.19 8.24
N HIS A 386 -14.68 -7.60 7.85
CA HIS A 386 -14.89 -8.41 6.65
C HIS A 386 -15.67 -7.62 5.61
N GLY A 387 -15.28 -7.75 4.33
CA GLY A 387 -16.04 -7.18 3.23
C GLY A 387 -17.42 -7.84 3.07
N ASN A 388 -18.41 -7.03 2.70
CA ASN A 388 -19.76 -7.48 2.35
C ASN A 388 -20.17 -6.83 1.03
N ILE A 389 -20.64 -7.64 0.09
CA ILE A 389 -21.04 -7.22 -1.25
C ILE A 389 -22.52 -6.83 -1.36
N ASN A 390 -23.29 -6.93 -0.26
CA ASN A 390 -24.74 -6.72 -0.22
C ASN A 390 -25.19 -5.36 0.31
#